data_AF-A0A6P0J2I9-F1
#
_entry.id   AF-A0A6P0J2I9-F1
#
_cell.length_a   1.000
_cell.length_b   1.000
_cell.length_c   1.000
_cell.angle_alpha   90.00
_cell.angle_beta   90.00
_cell.angle_gamma   90.00
#
_symmetry.space_group_name_H-M   'P 1'
#
loop_
_entity.id
_entity.type
_entity.pdbx_description
1 polymer ?
#
loop_
_entity_poly.entity_id
_entity_poly.type
_entity_poly.pdbx_seq_one_letter_code
_entity_poly.pdbx_strand_id
1 'polypeptide(L)'
;PWLLVGTVIGMTLIYLVPPIGLIVSVLTGHWLNAIAFGAASPIASLVTWLLMALAYLPTLRLYQCSPLLGFCLPGIALLYTLMTIDSAWRHWQGRGGAWKGRVYSVEG
;
A
#
# COMPACT_ATOMS: atom_id res chain seq x y z
N PRO A 1 -12.82 -13.75 5.23
CA PRO A 1 -12.44 -12.55 6.02
C PRO A 1 -10.95 -12.51 6.41
N TRP A 2 -10.36 -13.62 6.88
CA TRP A 2 -8.96 -13.67 7.32
C TRP A 2 -7.94 -13.37 6.21
N LEU A 3 -8.20 -13.83 4.99
CA LEU A 3 -7.37 -13.49 3.84
C LEU A 3 -7.33 -11.97 3.58
N LEU A 4 -8.47 -11.28 3.70
CA LEU A 4 -8.52 -9.83 3.55
C LEU A 4 -7.71 -9.11 4.63
N VAL A 5 -7.84 -9.53 5.89
CA VAL A 5 -7.05 -8.97 7.00
C VAL A 5 -5.56 -9.16 6.75
N GLY A 6 -5.15 -10.37 6.34
CA GLY A 6 -3.76 -10.67 5.95
C GLY A 6 -3.27 -9.77 4.81
N THR A 7 -4.10 -9.55 3.78
CA THR A 7 -3.78 -8.65 2.67
C THR A 7 -3.61 -7.20 3.14
N VAL A 8 -4.51 -6.67 3.98
CA VAL A 8 -4.43 -5.30 4.49
C VAL A 8 -3.16 -5.11 5.34
N ILE A 9 -2.83 -6.09 6.18
CA ILE A 9 -1.58 -6.09 6.95
C ILE A 9 -0.39 -6.10 6.00
N GLY A 10 -0.36 -7.01 5.02
CA GLY A 10 0.73 -7.10 4.04
C GLY A 10 0.91 -5.81 3.24
N MET A 11 -0.18 -5.20 2.77
CA MET A 11 -0.16 -3.91 2.07
C MET A 11 0.42 -2.80 2.94
N THR A 12 0.03 -2.75 4.22
CA THR A 12 0.54 -1.76 5.17
C THR A 12 2.04 -1.96 5.41
N LEU A 13 2.46 -3.19 5.66
CA LEU A 13 3.86 -3.54 5.92
C LEU A 13 4.76 -3.23 4.71
N ILE A 14 4.32 -3.59 3.51
CA ILE A 14 5.14 -3.42 2.30
C ILE A 14 5.18 -1.95 1.88
N TYR A 15 4.04 -1.27 1.83
CA TYR A 15 3.94 0.05 1.18
C TYR A 15 4.09 1.23 2.15
N LEU A 16 3.74 1.08 3.43
CA LEU A 16 3.70 2.21 4.36
C LEU A 16 4.84 2.20 5.38
N VAL A 17 5.24 1.03 5.88
CA VAL A 17 6.30 0.94 6.90
C VAL A 17 7.64 1.53 6.43
N PRO A 18 8.14 1.25 5.21
CA PRO A 18 9.41 1.83 4.76
C PRO A 18 9.41 3.38 4.71
N PRO A 19 8.48 4.06 4.01
CA PRO A 19 8.50 5.53 3.96
C PRO A 19 8.20 6.17 5.31
N ILE A 20 7.29 5.62 6.12
CA ILE A 20 7.00 6.17 7.46
C ILE A 20 8.21 5.99 8.39
N GLY A 21 8.84 4.82 8.40
CA GLY A 21 10.04 4.57 9.20
C GLY A 21 11.20 5.48 8.84
N LEU A 22 11.39 5.76 7.54
CA LEU A 22 12.38 6.73 7.07
C LEU A 22 12.06 8.15 7.56
N ILE A 23 10.81 8.60 7.44
CA ILE A 23 10.41 9.94 7.90
C ILE A 23 10.58 10.07 9.42
N VAL A 24 10.12 9.09 10.20
CA VAL A 24 10.22 9.10 11.67
C VAL A 24 11.68 9.10 12.13
N SER A 25 12.55 8.29 11.52
CA SER A 25 13.97 8.27 11.88
C SER A 25 14.68 9.59 11.55
N VAL A 26 14.39 10.19 10.40
CA VAL A 26 14.94 11.50 10.02
C VAL A 26 14.47 12.61 10.96
N LEU A 27 13.18 12.63 11.31
CA LEU A 27 12.61 13.66 12.18
C LEU A 27 13.06 13.53 13.64
N THR A 28 13.22 12.31 14.14
CA THR A 28 13.57 12.09 15.55
C THR A 28 15.08 12.04 15.78
N GLY A 29 15.90 11.88 14.75
CA GLY A 29 17.36 11.74 14.86
C GLY A 29 17.82 10.45 15.57
N HIS A 30 16.88 9.58 15.96
CA HIS A 30 17.15 8.35 16.69
C HIS A 30 16.92 7.16 15.76
N TRP A 31 18.01 6.52 15.34
CA TRP A 31 18.01 5.32 14.52
C TRP A 31 17.24 4.14 15.16
N LEU A 32 17.11 4.14 16.49
CA LEU A 32 16.34 3.16 17.26
C LEU A 32 14.81 3.30 17.08
N ASN A 33 14.31 4.50 16.77
CA ASN A 33 12.86 4.75 16.65
C ASN A 33 12.26 4.13 15.38
N ALA A 34 13.06 3.95 14.31
CA ALA A 34 12.64 3.21 13.12
C ALA A 34 12.29 1.75 13.46
N ILE A 35 13.09 1.12 14.34
CA ILE A 35 12.91 -0.28 14.73
C ILE A 35 11.57 -0.48 15.46
N ALA A 36 11.17 0.49 16.29
CA ALA A 36 9.88 0.45 17.01
C ALA A 36 8.66 0.48 16.07
N PHE A 37 8.78 1.09 14.88
CA PHE A 37 7.74 1.10 13.86
C PHE A 37 7.86 -0.08 12.87
N GLY A 38 8.69 -1.08 13.18
CA GLY A 38 8.92 -2.24 12.31
C GLY A 38 9.79 -1.94 11.09
N ALA A 39 10.35 -0.73 11.00
CA ALA A 39 11.29 -0.37 9.96
C ALA A 39 12.71 -0.77 10.39
N ALA A 40 13.41 -1.54 9.55
CA ALA A 40 14.86 -1.68 9.65
C ALA A 40 15.53 -0.30 9.58
N SER A 41 16.84 -0.23 9.89
CA SER A 41 17.69 0.98 9.76
C SER A 41 17.22 1.97 8.68
N PRO A 42 17.31 3.31 8.86
CA PRO A 42 16.89 4.30 7.87
C PRO A 42 17.39 4.01 6.45
N ILE A 43 18.60 3.44 6.34
CA ILE A 43 19.17 3.00 5.07
C ILE A 43 18.34 1.89 4.43
N ALA A 44 17.95 0.88 5.21
CA ALA A 44 17.10 -0.20 4.74
C ALA A 44 15.71 0.32 4.34
N SER A 45 15.12 1.25 5.09
CA SER A 45 13.86 1.90 4.72
C SER A 45 13.95 2.61 3.36
N LEU A 46 15.03 3.38 3.15
CA LEU A 46 15.28 4.06 1.88
C LEU A 46 15.48 3.05 0.74
N VAL A 47 16.30 2.02 0.95
CA VAL A 47 16.56 0.98 -0.06
C VAL A 47 15.28 0.24 -0.42
N THR A 48 14.45 -0.14 0.55
CA THR A 48 13.16 -0.79 0.28
C THR A 48 12.23 0.11 -0.53
N TRP A 49 12.15 1.41 -0.21
CA TRP A 49 11.32 2.35 -0.96
C TRP A 49 11.83 2.55 -2.40
N LEU A 50 13.16 2.61 -2.60
CA LEU A 50 13.76 2.68 -3.94
C LEU A 50 13.51 1.40 -4.74
N LEU A 51 13.70 0.22 -4.14
CA LEU A 51 13.43 -1.06 -4.80
C LEU A 51 11.96 -1.19 -5.19
N MET A 52 11.05 -0.71 -4.35
CA MET A 52 9.63 -0.63 -4.64
C MET A 52 9.35 0.28 -5.85
N ALA A 53 9.92 1.49 -5.89
CA ALA A 53 9.76 2.39 -7.02
C ALA A 53 10.34 1.81 -8.32
N LEU A 54 11.49 1.13 -8.24
CA LEU A 54 12.13 0.44 -9.37
C LEU A 54 11.28 -0.72 -9.88
N ALA A 55 10.68 -1.52 -8.98
CA ALA A 55 9.80 -2.62 -9.34
C ALA A 55 8.53 -2.14 -10.07
N TYR A 56 8.07 -0.92 -9.80
CA TYR A 56 6.91 -0.31 -10.46
C TYR A 56 7.24 0.38 -11.80
N LEU A 57 8.52 0.60 -12.09
CA LEU A 57 8.97 1.30 -13.28
C LEU A 57 8.52 0.65 -14.61
N PRO A 58 8.51 -0.69 -14.78
CA PRO A 58 8.00 -1.31 -16.00
C PRO A 58 6.53 -0.96 -16.27
N THR A 59 5.71 -0.90 -15.22
CA THR A 59 4.30 -0.51 -15.32
C THR A 59 4.16 0.95 -15.73
N LEU A 60 4.95 1.86 -15.13
CA LEU A 60 4.94 3.28 -15.52
C LEU A 60 5.35 3.47 -16.99
N ARG A 61 6.34 2.72 -17.47
CA ARG A 61 6.75 2.74 -18.88
C ARG A 61 5.67 2.21 -19.81
N LEU A 62 5.00 1.12 -19.44
CA LEU A 62 3.89 0.54 -20.20
C LEU A 62 2.76 1.55 -20.39
N TYR A 63 2.41 2.29 -19.34
CA TYR A 63 1.35 3.32 -19.37
C TYR A 63 1.86 4.72 -19.76
N GLN A 64 3.11 4.85 -20.23
CA GLN A 64 3.74 6.13 -20.61
C GLN A 64 3.63 7.24 -19.54
N CYS A 65 3.64 6.83 -18.28
CA CYS A 65 3.59 7.73 -17.14
C CYS A 65 4.99 8.17 -16.71
N SER A 66 5.08 9.32 -16.04
CA SER A 66 6.34 9.82 -15.49
C SER A 66 6.93 8.83 -14.48
N PRO A 67 8.22 8.44 -14.59
CA PRO A 67 8.91 7.60 -13.60
C PRO A 67 8.86 8.15 -12.17
N LEU A 68 8.71 9.47 -12.01
CA LEU A 68 8.60 10.13 -10.71
C LEU A 68 7.38 9.66 -9.91
N LEU A 69 6.33 9.16 -10.57
CA LEU A 69 5.17 8.59 -9.89
C LEU A 69 5.52 7.32 -9.09
N GLY A 70 6.68 6.69 -9.34
CA GLY A 70 7.16 5.57 -8.54
C GLY A 70 7.39 5.93 -7.08
N PHE A 71 7.80 7.17 -6.80
CA PHE A 71 7.94 7.65 -5.42
C PHE A 71 6.59 7.87 -4.73
N CYS A 72 5.53 8.13 -5.49
CA CYS A 72 4.17 8.28 -4.98
C CYS A 72 3.47 6.94 -4.72
N LEU A 73 4.09 5.80 -5.04
CA LEU A 73 3.48 4.48 -4.90
C LEU A 73 2.93 4.17 -3.50
N PRO A 74 3.57 4.57 -2.37
CA PRO A 74 2.99 4.41 -1.04
C PRO A 74 1.61 5.08 -0.88
N GLY A 75 1.46 6.28 -1.43
CA GLY A 75 0.19 7.01 -1.39
C GLY A 75 -0.88 6.35 -2.27
N ILE A 76 -0.48 5.86 -3.46
CA ILE A 76 -1.36 5.10 -4.36
C ILE A 76 -1.83 3.81 -3.67
N ALA A 77 -0.91 3.08 -3.06
CA ALA A 77 -1.21 1.84 -2.34
C ALA A 77 -2.13 2.10 -1.13
N LEU A 78 -1.91 3.16 -0.36
CA LEU A 78 -2.79 3.57 0.73
C LEU A 78 -4.23 3.77 0.24
N LEU A 79 -4.42 4.57 -0.81
CA LEU A 79 -5.75 4.82 -1.37
C LEU A 79 -6.39 3.52 -1.86
N TYR A 80 -5.63 2.67 -2.56
CA TYR A 80 -6.11 1.38 -3.01
C TYR A 80 -6.52 0.46 -1.85
N THR A 81 -5.75 0.41 -0.77
CA THR A 81 -6.09 -0.35 0.44
C THR A 81 -7.37 0.18 1.08
N LEU A 82 -7.56 1.51 1.19
CA LEU A 82 -8.79 2.11 1.71
C LEU A 82 -10.00 1.76 0.83
N MET A 83 -9.86 1.84 -0.50
CA MET A 83 -10.90 1.44 -1.44
C MET A 83 -11.23 -0.06 -1.33
N THR A 84 -10.23 -0.90 -1.04
CA THR A 84 -10.40 -2.34 -0.82
C THR A 84 -11.21 -2.61 0.44
N ILE A 85 -10.92 -1.89 1.53
CA ILE A 85 -11.67 -1.98 2.79
C ILE A 85 -13.12 -1.49 2.59
N ASP A 86 -13.30 -0.36 1.90
CA ASP A 86 -14.64 0.17 1.57
C ASP A 86 -15.46 -0.81 0.72
N SER A 87 -14.83 -1.44 -0.28
CA SER A 87 -15.47 -2.47 -1.10
C SER A 87 -15.88 -3.68 -0.26
N ALA A 88 -15.00 -4.15 0.63
CA ALA A 88 -15.30 -5.25 1.53
C ALA A 88 -16.46 -4.93 2.50
N TRP A 89 -16.48 -3.70 3.02
CA TRP A 89 -17.57 -3.21 3.87
C TRP A 89 -18.91 -3.20 3.14
N ARG A 90 -18.95 -2.65 1.91
CA ARG A 90 -20.15 -2.69 1.07
C ARG A 90 -20.59 -4.12 0.72
N HIS A 91 -19.64 -5.02 0.50
CA HIS A 91 -19.92 -6.44 0.26
C HIS A 91 -20.55 -7.10 1.48
N TRP A 92 -20.06 -6.85 2.69
CA TRP A 92 -20.66 -7.36 3.93
C TRP A 92 -22.08 -6.84 4.18
N GLN A 93 -22.38 -5.62 3.71
CA GLN A 93 -23.74 -5.07 3.73
C GLN A 93 -24.67 -5.66 2.66
N GLY A 94 -24.22 -6.63 1.85
CA GLY A 94 -25.01 -7.16 0.73
C GLY A 94 -25.14 -6.20 -0.46
N ARG A 95 -24.37 -5.10 -0.47
CA ARG A 95 -24.37 -4.06 -1.52
C ARG A 95 -23.16 -4.19 -2.45
N GLY A 96 -22.44 -5.32 -2.36
CA GLY A 96 -21.31 -5.64 -3.22
C GLY A 96 -21.75 -6.01 -4.64
N GLY A 97 -20.79 -6.05 -5.57
CA GLY A 97 -21.03 -6.56 -6.92
C GLY A 97 -21.84 -5.65 -7.85
N ALA A 98 -22.20 -4.44 -7.42
CA ALA A 98 -22.79 -3.43 -8.28
C ALA A 98 -21.73 -2.82 -9.21
N TRP A 99 -21.82 -3.10 -10.51
CA TRP A 99 -20.92 -2.58 -11.54
C TRP A 99 -21.67 -2.15 -12.80
N LYS A 100 -21.56 -0.88 -13.17
CA LYS A 100 -22.21 -0.30 -14.37
C LYS A 100 -23.70 -0.68 -14.48
N GLY A 101 -24.43 -0.57 -13.37
CA GLY A 101 -25.87 -0.87 -13.29
C GLY A 101 -26.24 -2.35 -13.18
N ARG A 102 -25.27 -3.27 -13.18
CA ARG A 102 -25.50 -4.71 -12.96
C ARG A 102 -25.11 -5.08 -11.54
N VAL A 103 -25.95 -5.85 -10.85
CA VAL A 103 -25.62 -6.43 -9.54
C VAL A 103 -25.34 -7.91 -9.78
N TYR A 104 -24.12 -8.33 -9.52
CA TYR A 104 -23.77 -9.75 -9.57
C TYR A 104 -24.07 -10.36 -8.21
N SER A 105 -25.09 -11.23 -8.16
CA SER A 105 -25.36 -12.06 -6.99
C SER A 105 -24.21 -13.04 -6.81
N VAL A 106 -23.68 -13.09 -5.59
CA VAL A 106 -22.73 -14.12 -5.20
C VAL A 106 -23.56 -15.38 -4.98
N GLU A 107 -23.55 -16.32 -5.92
CA GLU A 107 -24.04 -17.68 -5.65
C GLU A 107 -23.13 -18.27 -4.56
N GLY A 108 -23.75 -18.68 -3.46
CA GLY A 108 -23.08 -19.24 -2.28
C GLY A 108 -22.81 -20.73 -2.42
#